data_AF-A0A536SBZ5-F1
#
_entry.id   AF-A0A536SBZ5-F1
#
_cell.length_a   1.000
_cell.length_b   1.000
_cell.length_c   1.000
_cell.angle_alpha   90.00
_cell.angle_beta   90.00
_cell.angle_gamma   90.00
#
_symmetry.space_group_name_H-M   'P 1'
#
loop_
_entity.id
_entity.type
_entity.pdbx_description
1 polymer ?
#
loop_
_entity_poly.entity_id
_entity_poly.type
_entity_poly.pdbx_seq_one_letter_code
_entity_poly.pdbx_strand_id
1 'polypeptide(L)' 'MNKSMLATALAFGLALPALAQQQITVVNFGGANGNAQKKAFYEPIEKNGIKVVP' A
#
# COMPACT_ATOMS: atom_id res chain seq x y z
N MET A 1 -13.08 13.12 -31.18
CA MET A 1 -12.38 12.16 -30.30
C MET A 1 -12.96 10.78 -30.54
N ASN A 2 -12.13 9.82 -30.89
CA ASN A 2 -12.57 8.51 -31.37
C ASN A 2 -13.04 7.69 -30.15
N LYS A 3 -14.20 7.04 -30.21
CA LYS A 3 -14.79 6.31 -29.07
C LYS A 3 -13.82 5.29 -28.46
N SER A 4 -12.98 4.67 -29.29
CA SER A 4 -11.92 3.76 -28.85
C SER A 4 -10.83 4.44 -28.03
N MET A 5 -10.42 5.67 -28.34
CA MET A 5 -9.45 6.42 -27.52
C MET A 5 -10.02 6.77 -26.15
N LEU A 6 -11.31 7.11 -26.09
CA LEU A 6 -11.99 7.41 -24.82
C LEU A 6 -12.06 6.18 -23.92
N ALA A 7 -12.38 5.02 -24.50
CA ALA A 7 -12.42 3.75 -23.80
C ALA A 7 -11.04 3.33 -23.26
N THR A 8 -9.98 3.50 -24.05
CA THR A 8 -8.60 3.22 -23.60
C THR A 8 -8.17 4.14 -22.46
N ALA A 9 -8.42 5.44 -22.56
CA ALA A 9 -8.09 6.39 -21.50
C ALA A 9 -8.81 6.07 -20.17
N LEU A 10 -10.09 5.68 -20.24
CA LEU A 10 -10.86 5.28 -19.08
C LEU A 10 -10.32 3.96 -18.46
N ALA A 11 -9.97 2.98 -19.28
CA ALA A 11 -9.40 1.73 -18.81
C ALA A 11 -8.04 1.93 -18.09
N PHE A 12 -7.18 2.82 -18.61
CA PHE A 12 -5.93 3.16 -17.95
C PHE A 12 -6.14 3.95 -16.66
N GLY A 13 -7.08 4.91 -16.62
CA GLY A 13 -7.39 5.66 -15.41
C GLY A 13 -7.91 4.80 -14.25
N LEU A 14 -8.63 3.73 -14.57
CA LEU A 14 -9.15 2.77 -13.58
C LEU A 14 -8.13 1.72 -13.12
N ALA A 15 -7.03 1.53 -13.84
CA ALA A 15 -5.97 0.58 -13.49
C ALA A 15 -4.92 1.16 -12.53
N LEU A 16 -4.85 2.49 -12.38
CA LEU A 16 -3.89 3.19 -11.52
C LEU A 16 -3.95 2.78 -10.03
N PRO A 17 -5.13 2.58 -9.40
CA PRO A 17 -5.19 2.19 -7.98
C PRO A 17 -4.60 0.81 -7.69
N ALA A 18 -4.61 -0.09 -8.67
CA ALA A 18 -4.11 -1.46 -8.50
C ALA A 18 -2.56 -1.52 -8.45
N LEU A 19 -1.87 -0.49 -8.93
CA LEU A 19 -0.40 -0.42 -8.96
C LEU A 19 0.20 0.33 -7.77
N ALA A 20 -0.62 1.05 -6.99
CA ALA A 20 -0.18 1.70 -5.76
C ALA A 20 -0.16 0.67 -4.61
N GLN A 21 0.89 -0.15 -4.55
CA GLN A 21 1.12 -1.02 -3.39
C GLN A 21 1.48 -0.15 -2.17
N GLN A 22 0.46 0.31 -1.43
CA GLN A 22 0.60 1.14 -0.23
C GLN A 22 0.86 0.32 1.04
N GLN A 23 1.10 -0.99 0.91
CA GLN A 23 1.32 -1.85 2.06
C GLN A 23 2.55 -2.74 1.90
N ILE A 24 3.27 -2.93 3.00
CA ILE A 24 4.37 -3.89 3.12
C ILE A 24 3.98 -4.96 4.13
N THR A 25 4.19 -6.22 3.77
CA THR A 25 3.99 -7.36 4.68
C THR A 25 5.33 -7.74 5.28
N VAL A 26 5.37 -7.86 6.61
CA VAL A 26 6.58 -8.19 7.36
C VAL A 26 6.30 -9.40 8.23
N VAL A 27 7.23 -10.32 8.31
CA VAL A 27 7.07 -11.48 9.21
C VAL A 27 7.27 -11.00 10.64
N ASN A 28 6.24 -11.14 11.47
CA ASN A 28 6.31 -10.85 12.89
C ASN A 28 5.81 -12.03 13.74
N PHE A 29 6.47 -12.29 14.86
CA PHE A 29 6.15 -13.42 15.75
C PHE A 29 5.20 -13.04 16.91
N GLY A 30 4.73 -11.80 16.94
CA GLY A 30 3.81 -11.28 17.96
C GLY A 30 4.47 -11.02 19.32
N GLY A 31 3.64 -10.92 20.35
CA GLY A 31 4.07 -10.71 21.74
C GLY A 31 4.75 -9.36 21.99
N ALA A 32 5.56 -9.29 23.05
CA ALA A 32 6.24 -8.06 23.46
C ALA A 32 7.22 -7.54 22.39
N ASN A 33 7.95 -8.45 21.73
CA ASN A 33 8.87 -8.11 20.65
C ASN A 33 8.11 -7.55 19.43
N GLY A 34 6.96 -8.12 19.08
CA GLY A 34 6.12 -7.59 18.00
C GLY A 34 5.58 -6.19 18.30
N ASN A 35 5.14 -5.96 19.53
CA ASN A 35 4.67 -4.63 19.98
C ASN A 35 5.80 -3.59 19.98
N ALA A 36 7.01 -3.98 20.36
CA ALA A 36 8.19 -3.11 20.29
C ALA A 36 8.51 -2.73 18.84
N GLN A 37 8.47 -3.69 17.91
CA GLN A 37 8.68 -3.42 16.48
C GLN A 37 7.61 -2.49 15.91
N LYS A 38 6.35 -2.65 16.32
CA LYS A 38 5.26 -1.74 15.90
C LYS A 38 5.55 -0.29 16.30
N LYS A 39 5.98 -0.07 17.53
CA LYS A 39 6.32 1.27 18.05
C LYS A 39 7.58 1.85 17.43
N ALA A 40 8.64 1.04 17.31
CA ALA A 40 9.93 1.50 16.83
C ALA A 40 9.96 1.72 15.31
N PHE A 41 9.25 0.89 14.53
CA PHE A 41 9.39 0.84 13.07
C PHE A 41 8.08 1.08 12.32
N TYR A 42 6.97 0.46 12.74
CA TYR A 42 5.75 0.50 11.90
C TYR A 42 5.08 1.87 11.98
N GLU A 43 4.90 2.43 13.18
CA GLU A 43 4.25 3.75 13.35
C GLU A 43 4.99 4.87 12.58
N PRO A 44 6.33 4.96 12.60
CA PRO A 44 7.07 5.90 11.74
C PRO A 44 6.86 5.69 10.23
N ILE A 45 6.79 4.44 9.77
CA ILE A 45 6.58 4.10 8.36
C ILE A 45 5.16 4.44 7.92
N GLU A 46 4.17 4.14 8.76
CA GLU A 46 2.75 4.41 8.51
C GLU A 46 2.46 5.90 8.41
N LYS A 47 3.19 6.76 9.15
CA LYS A 47 3.10 8.22 9.01
C LYS A 47 3.49 8.72 7.61
N ASN A 48 4.29 7.96 6.86
CA ASN A 48 4.65 8.27 5.47
C ASN A 48 3.64 7.70 4.46
N GLY A 49 2.49 7.20 4.92
CA GLY A 49 1.42 6.68 4.06
C GLY A 49 1.60 5.24 3.59
N ILE A 50 2.57 4.51 4.16
CA ILE A 50 2.83 3.10 3.86
C ILE A 50 2.31 2.24 5.01
N LYS A 51 1.26 1.46 4.77
CA LYS A 51 0.69 0.53 5.74
C LYS A 51 1.65 -0.64 6.00
N VAL A 52 1.82 -1.02 7.27
CA VAL A 52 2.62 -2.21 7.63
C VAL A 52 1.70 -3.31 8.13
N VAL A 53 1.80 -4.49 7.52
CA VAL A 53 1.04 -5.67 7.91
C VAL A 53 2.01 -6.71 8.48
N PRO A 54 2.03 -6.91 9.82
CA PRO A 54 2.84 -7.93 10.47
C PRO A 54 2.31 -9.36 10.29
#